data_AF-A0AAE0J836-F1
#
_entry.id   AF-A0AAE0J836-F1
#
_cell.length_a   1.000
_cell.length_b   1.000
_cell.length_c   1.000
_cell.angle_alpha   90.00
_cell.angle_beta   90.00
_cell.angle_gamma   90.00
#
_symmetry.space_group_name_H-M   'P 1'
#
loop_
_entity.id
_entity.type
_entity.pdbx_description
1 polymer ?
#
loop_
_entity_poly.entity_id
_entity_poly.type
_entity_poly.pdbx_seq_one_letter_code
_entity_poly.pdbx_strand_id
1 'polypeptide(L)'
;MRIIFTRALCAVRPRRPITTTTITLPSLIQTSQRILTQPYTTTNVKSNHPQNKNKTNNKMSGHGFSNADTGNKPADPYKQANLDTDVPLDQKIRDLSGFMTSNKFSMMTTRDSKTGYLLSRCMALAATESGGIDLLFHTNTESGKTDDLKSDEHINISFLNSTTGDWASVSGTASIVTDRDLVRKHYSPQLKAWLGDLGDGVHDGGPEDPRIAVIRVKMVTAHYAISTKNIVGKVADVAQGAITGKPASVNKLREISEQEVRSWRSSH
;
A
#
# COMPACT_ATOMS: atom_id res chain seq x y z
N MET A 1 25.80 -13.43 -2.13
CA MET A 1 24.50 -14.05 -2.46
C MET A 1 23.81 -13.18 -3.51
N ARG A 2 23.87 -13.56 -4.79
CA ARG A 2 23.30 -12.80 -5.92
C ARG A 2 21.83 -13.20 -6.08
N ILE A 3 20.91 -12.26 -5.90
CA ILE A 3 19.48 -12.46 -6.19
C ILE A 3 19.23 -11.96 -7.62
N ILE A 4 18.74 -12.86 -8.46
CA ILE A 4 18.36 -12.63 -9.84
C ILE A 4 16.99 -11.93 -9.83
N PHE A 5 16.91 -10.72 -10.40
CA PHE A 5 15.64 -10.04 -10.65
C PHE A 5 15.06 -10.49 -11.99
N THR A 6 13.91 -11.15 -11.96
CA THR A 6 13.14 -11.47 -13.17
C THR A 6 12.49 -10.19 -13.72
N ARG A 7 12.89 -9.82 -14.95
CA ARG A 7 12.33 -8.72 -15.75
C ARG A 7 10.86 -8.99 -16.08
N ALA A 8 9.96 -8.08 -15.72
CA ALA A 8 8.67 -7.92 -16.39
C ALA A 8 8.85 -6.92 -17.54
N LEU A 9 9.19 -7.41 -18.74
CA LEU A 9 9.14 -6.63 -19.98
C LEU A 9 7.68 -6.63 -20.49
N CYS A 10 7.01 -5.48 -20.45
CA CYS A 10 5.85 -5.25 -21.31
C CYS A 10 6.39 -4.80 -22.68
N ALA A 11 6.55 -5.75 -23.60
CA ALA A 11 6.99 -5.46 -24.97
C ALA A 11 5.78 -5.11 -25.86
N VAL A 12 5.71 -3.86 -26.31
CA VAL A 12 4.83 -3.45 -27.42
C VAL A 12 5.41 -4.02 -28.71
N ARG A 13 4.71 -4.98 -29.35
CA ARG A 13 5.07 -5.45 -30.70
C ARG A 13 4.38 -4.61 -31.79
N PRO A 14 5.05 -4.31 -32.92
CA PRO A 14 4.42 -3.62 -34.04
C PRO A 14 3.50 -4.57 -34.83
N ARG A 15 2.36 -4.03 -35.33
CA ARG A 15 1.37 -4.75 -36.14
C ARG A 15 1.93 -5.03 -37.55
N ARG A 16 1.85 -6.28 -38.01
CA ARG A 16 2.00 -6.66 -39.43
C ARG A 16 0.63 -6.76 -40.12
N PRO A 17 0.52 -6.50 -41.43
CA PRO A 17 -0.74 -6.61 -42.16
C PRO A 17 -1.16 -8.08 -42.33
N ILE A 18 -2.46 -8.34 -42.26
CA ILE A 18 -3.07 -9.68 -42.38
C ILE A 18 -3.49 -9.89 -43.83
N THR A 19 -2.97 -10.94 -44.47
CA THR A 19 -3.48 -11.46 -45.76
C THR A 19 -4.57 -12.49 -45.48
N THR A 20 -5.76 -12.30 -46.06
CA THR A 20 -6.92 -13.19 -45.86
C THR A 20 -6.81 -14.43 -46.75
N THR A 21 -6.64 -15.61 -46.15
CA THR A 21 -6.83 -16.90 -46.81
C THR A 21 -8.08 -17.56 -46.25
N THR A 22 -9.10 -17.75 -47.10
CA THR A 22 -10.35 -18.42 -46.75
C THR A 22 -10.13 -19.93 -46.66
N ILE A 23 -10.33 -20.51 -45.47
CA ILE A 23 -10.37 -21.97 -45.26
C ILE A 23 -11.83 -22.34 -44.98
N THR A 24 -12.41 -23.16 -45.86
CA THR A 24 -13.78 -23.70 -45.71
C THR A 24 -13.74 -24.91 -44.78
N LEU A 25 -14.46 -24.87 -43.66
CA LEU A 25 -14.60 -25.99 -42.71
C LEU A 25 -15.96 -26.69 -42.88
N PRO A 26 -16.04 -28.03 -42.71
CA PRO A 26 -17.26 -28.82 -42.89
C PRO A 26 -18.31 -28.65 -41.77
N SER A 27 -19.57 -28.91 -42.12
CA SER A 27 -20.82 -28.48 -41.48
C SER A 27 -21.24 -29.19 -40.18
N LEU A 28 -20.32 -29.51 -39.26
CA LEU A 28 -20.66 -30.25 -38.02
C LEU A 28 -20.24 -29.58 -36.71
N ILE A 29 -19.97 -28.27 -36.72
CA ILE A 29 -19.78 -27.47 -35.50
C ILE A 29 -20.66 -26.22 -35.61
N GLN A 30 -21.98 -26.39 -35.52
CA GLN A 30 -22.94 -25.28 -35.56
C GLN A 30 -23.95 -25.37 -34.41
N THR A 31 -23.45 -25.45 -33.17
CA THR A 31 -24.34 -25.39 -31.99
C THR A 31 -23.78 -24.64 -30.78
N SER A 32 -22.72 -23.82 -30.91
CA SER A 32 -22.20 -23.05 -29.76
C SER A 32 -21.71 -21.62 -30.07
N GLN A 33 -22.25 -20.97 -31.11
CA GLN A 33 -21.95 -19.57 -31.42
C GLN A 33 -23.20 -18.70 -31.57
N ARG A 34 -24.22 -18.95 -30.74
CA ARG A 34 -25.41 -18.09 -30.64
C ARG A 34 -25.59 -17.46 -29.27
N ILE A 35 -24.48 -17.20 -28.57
CA ILE A 35 -24.45 -16.36 -27.37
C ILE A 35 -23.18 -15.52 -27.48
N LEU A 36 -23.23 -14.41 -28.22
CA LEU A 36 -22.28 -13.28 -28.16
C LEU A 36 -22.66 -12.30 -29.28
N THR A 37 -23.81 -11.66 -29.13
CA THR A 37 -24.21 -10.41 -29.81
C THR A 37 -25.59 -10.05 -29.27
N GLN A 38 -25.62 -9.54 -28.04
CA GLN A 38 -26.73 -8.70 -27.61
C GLN A 38 -26.16 -7.33 -27.23
N PRO A 39 -26.77 -6.23 -27.69
CA PRO A 39 -26.36 -4.89 -27.31
C PRO A 39 -26.52 -4.72 -25.80
N TYR A 40 -25.54 -4.08 -25.15
CA TYR A 40 -25.67 -3.63 -23.76
C TYR A 40 -26.75 -2.56 -23.69
N THR A 41 -27.97 -2.97 -23.35
CA THR A 41 -29.03 -2.06 -22.93
C THR A 41 -28.67 -1.55 -21.54
N THR A 42 -28.43 -0.25 -21.40
CA THR A 42 -28.33 0.42 -20.11
C THR A 42 -29.70 0.45 -19.46
N THR A 43 -30.01 -0.58 -18.67
CA THR A 43 -31.10 -0.49 -17.70
C THR A 43 -30.64 0.37 -16.52
N ASN A 44 -31.12 1.61 -16.49
CA ASN A 44 -31.10 2.44 -15.29
C ASN A 44 -31.83 1.70 -14.16
N VAL A 45 -31.08 1.01 -13.30
CA VAL A 45 -31.61 0.54 -12.02
C VAL A 45 -31.77 1.77 -11.14
N LYS A 46 -32.97 2.38 -11.17
CA LYS A 46 -33.39 3.27 -10.08
C LYS A 46 -33.40 2.43 -8.81
N SER A 47 -32.45 2.70 -7.89
CA SER A 47 -32.50 2.13 -6.54
C SER A 47 -33.65 2.80 -5.79
N ASN A 48 -34.85 2.24 -5.92
CA ASN A 48 -35.95 2.56 -5.02
C ASN A 48 -35.68 1.86 -3.69
N HIS A 49 -34.88 2.50 -2.84
CA HIS A 49 -34.77 2.13 -1.43
C HIS A 49 -36.05 2.61 -0.72
N PRO A 50 -36.88 1.73 -0.14
CA PRO A 50 -38.04 2.18 0.62
C PRO A 50 -37.54 2.89 1.89
N GLN A 51 -37.77 4.21 1.94
CA GLN A 51 -37.56 5.01 3.13
C GLN A 51 -38.60 4.62 4.18
N ASN A 52 -38.24 3.70 5.08
CA ASN A 52 -39.01 3.41 6.27
C ASN A 52 -38.89 4.60 7.24
N LYS A 53 -39.88 5.49 7.19
CA LYS A 53 -40.05 6.58 8.15
C LYS A 53 -40.64 6.02 9.44
N ASN A 54 -39.78 5.61 10.37
CA ASN A 54 -40.13 5.60 11.79
C ASN A 54 -39.12 6.44 12.56
N LYS A 55 -39.59 7.64 12.93
CA LYS A 55 -38.98 8.52 13.93
C LYS A 55 -39.08 7.84 15.29
N THR A 56 -37.95 7.52 15.90
CA THR A 56 -37.79 7.53 17.36
C THR A 56 -36.36 7.96 17.70
N ASN A 57 -36.27 8.92 18.62
CA ASN A 57 -35.03 9.46 19.16
C ASN A 57 -34.17 8.35 19.78
N ASN A 58 -32.91 8.21 19.37
CA ASN A 58 -31.86 7.80 20.31
C ASN A 58 -30.45 8.11 19.81
N LYS A 59 -29.72 8.87 20.62
CA LYS A 59 -28.27 8.83 20.90
C LYS A 59 -27.40 8.08 19.86
N MET A 60 -26.57 8.80 19.11
CA MET A 60 -25.53 8.22 18.25
C MET A 60 -24.59 7.33 19.09
N SER A 61 -24.85 6.03 19.11
CA SER A 61 -23.93 5.02 19.65
C SER A 61 -22.97 4.60 18.54
N GLY A 62 -21.69 4.95 18.68
CA GLY A 62 -20.61 4.52 17.80
C GLY A 62 -20.33 3.03 17.90
N HIS A 63 -21.22 2.20 17.39
CA HIS A 63 -20.96 0.79 17.16
C HIS A 63 -20.66 0.60 15.67
N GLY A 64 -19.40 0.28 15.38
CA GLY A 64 -19.00 -0.20 14.06
C GLY A 64 -19.76 -1.47 13.69
N PHE A 65 -19.61 -1.91 12.45
CA PHE A 65 -20.21 -3.15 11.98
C PHE A 65 -19.76 -4.33 12.86
N SER A 66 -20.70 -5.02 13.50
CA SER A 66 -20.49 -6.30 14.20
C SER A 66 -21.67 -7.22 13.90
N ASN A 67 -21.39 -8.47 13.53
CA ASN A 67 -22.37 -9.53 13.42
C ASN A 67 -22.35 -10.49 14.64
N ALA A 68 -21.51 -10.20 15.64
CA ALA A 68 -21.35 -11.02 16.83
C ALA A 68 -21.95 -10.32 18.06
N ASP A 69 -22.71 -11.07 18.85
CA ASP A 69 -23.10 -10.70 20.22
C ASP A 69 -22.17 -11.43 21.19
N THR A 70 -21.17 -10.72 21.70
CA THR A 70 -20.24 -11.26 22.70
C THR A 70 -20.69 -10.99 24.13
N GLY A 71 -21.88 -10.42 24.33
CA GLY A 71 -22.34 -9.92 25.61
C GLY A 71 -21.29 -9.00 26.25
N ASN A 72 -20.89 -9.31 27.49
CA ASN A 72 -19.87 -8.55 28.21
C ASN A 72 -18.42 -8.98 27.91
N LYS A 73 -18.21 -9.93 26.99
CA LYS A 73 -16.87 -10.43 26.64
C LYS A 73 -16.23 -9.57 25.54
N PRO A 74 -14.89 -9.47 25.51
CA PRO A 74 -14.18 -8.78 24.42
C PRO A 74 -14.51 -9.38 23.06
N ALA A 75 -14.89 -8.53 22.10
CA ALA A 75 -15.19 -8.95 20.73
C ALA A 75 -13.92 -9.32 19.93
N ASP A 76 -12.77 -8.75 20.28
CA ASP A 76 -11.46 -9.06 19.70
C ASP A 76 -10.42 -9.36 20.79
N PRO A 77 -10.40 -10.60 21.32
CA PRO A 77 -9.44 -11.00 22.34
C PRO A 77 -8.00 -11.04 21.82
N TYR A 78 -7.77 -11.14 20.51
CA TYR A 78 -6.42 -11.12 19.93
C TYR A 78 -5.81 -9.73 20.02
N LYS A 79 -6.54 -8.70 19.57
CA LYS A 79 -6.08 -7.31 19.69
C LYS A 79 -5.81 -6.98 21.14
N GLN A 80 -6.72 -7.32 22.06
CA GLN A 80 -6.51 -7.04 23.49
C GLN A 80 -5.25 -7.71 24.06
N ALA A 81 -4.97 -8.96 23.68
CA ALA A 81 -3.81 -9.69 24.18
C ALA A 81 -2.45 -9.20 23.61
N ASN A 82 -2.46 -8.59 22.42
CA ASN A 82 -1.25 -8.18 21.71
C ASN A 82 -1.03 -6.66 21.68
N LEU A 83 -2.02 -5.85 22.07
CA LEU A 83 -1.90 -4.39 22.09
C LEU A 83 -0.89 -3.97 23.16
N ASP A 84 0.15 -3.27 22.72
CA ASP A 84 1.28 -2.83 23.53
C ASP A 84 1.17 -1.31 23.77
N THR A 85 0.36 -0.93 24.78
CA THR A 85 0.05 0.48 25.08
C THR A 85 1.10 1.17 25.93
N ASP A 86 1.83 0.42 26.75
CA ASP A 86 2.67 0.96 27.83
C ASP A 86 4.10 1.26 27.36
N VAL A 87 4.22 1.74 26.13
CA VAL A 87 5.51 2.02 25.48
C VAL A 87 5.66 3.53 25.25
N PRO A 88 6.76 4.13 25.72
CA PRO A 88 7.07 5.53 25.45
C PRO A 88 7.08 5.86 23.94
N LEU A 89 6.61 7.05 23.57
CA LEU A 89 6.48 7.47 22.16
C LEU A 89 7.79 7.40 21.39
N ASP A 90 8.89 7.80 22.02
CA ASP A 90 10.23 7.75 21.44
C ASP A 90 10.62 6.30 21.09
N GLN A 91 10.30 5.33 21.94
CA GLN A 91 10.52 3.92 21.65
C GLN A 91 9.59 3.43 20.53
N LYS A 92 8.32 3.86 20.52
CA LYS A 92 7.39 3.51 19.43
C LYS A 92 7.93 3.97 18.07
N ILE A 93 8.45 5.19 17.99
CA ILE A 93 8.95 5.77 16.74
C ILE A 93 10.28 5.15 16.33
N ARG A 94 11.20 4.93 17.28
CA ARG A 94 12.48 4.24 16.99
C ARG A 94 12.25 2.85 16.43
N ASP A 95 11.36 2.07 17.03
CA ASP A 95 11.07 0.71 16.59
C ASP A 95 10.42 0.69 15.20
N LEU A 96 9.45 1.58 14.96
CA LEU A 96 8.81 1.72 13.65
C LEU A 96 9.82 2.16 12.58
N SER A 97 10.62 3.20 12.86
CA SER A 97 11.61 3.71 11.91
C SER A 97 12.71 2.68 11.61
N GLY A 98 13.20 1.96 12.64
CA GLY A 98 14.14 0.85 12.47
C GLY A 98 13.56 -0.28 11.61
N PHE A 99 12.28 -0.61 11.82
CA PHE A 99 11.58 -1.58 10.99
C PHE A 99 11.45 -1.11 9.54
N MET A 100 11.00 0.12 9.29
CA MET A 100 10.84 0.64 7.92
C MET A 100 12.18 0.72 7.18
N THR A 101 13.24 1.20 7.85
CA THR A 101 14.57 1.34 7.23
C THR A 101 15.27 0.00 6.96
N SER A 102 15.01 -1.02 7.78
CA SER A 102 15.49 -2.39 7.51
C SER A 102 14.74 -3.08 6.36
N ASN A 103 13.53 -2.63 6.03
CA ASN A 103 12.73 -3.14 4.91
C ASN A 103 12.84 -2.20 3.69
N LYS A 104 13.76 -2.52 2.79
CA LYS A 104 14.07 -1.69 1.60
C LYS A 104 12.87 -1.34 0.72
N PHE A 105 11.90 -2.24 0.64
CA PHE A 105 10.74 -2.12 -0.24
C PHE A 105 9.46 -2.01 0.57
N SER A 106 8.58 -1.12 0.13
CA SER A 106 7.24 -0.91 0.65
C SER A 106 6.22 -0.93 -0.48
N MET A 107 4.95 -1.13 -0.14
CA MET A 107 3.84 -0.93 -1.07
C MET A 107 3.21 0.44 -0.81
N MET A 108 3.22 1.31 -1.82
CA MET A 108 2.55 2.61 -1.80
C MET A 108 1.18 2.48 -2.43
N THR A 109 0.15 2.79 -1.67
CA THR A 109 -1.24 2.76 -2.12
C THR A 109 -1.75 4.18 -2.33
N THR A 110 -2.23 4.47 -3.52
CA THR A 110 -2.85 5.75 -3.91
C THR A 110 -4.25 5.51 -4.47
N ARG A 111 -5.05 6.56 -4.57
CA ARG A 111 -6.32 6.53 -5.29
C ARG A 111 -6.09 6.92 -6.75
N ASP A 112 -6.50 6.06 -7.68
CA ASP A 112 -6.41 6.32 -9.11
C ASP A 112 -7.26 7.52 -9.49
N SER A 113 -6.64 8.52 -10.12
CA SER A 113 -7.31 9.79 -10.48
C SER A 113 -8.48 9.63 -11.45
N LYS A 114 -8.51 8.56 -12.25
CA LYS A 114 -9.51 8.36 -13.32
C LYS A 114 -10.68 7.48 -12.86
N THR A 115 -10.40 6.43 -12.10
CA THR A 115 -11.38 5.42 -11.71
C THR A 115 -11.78 5.49 -10.24
N GLY A 116 -10.96 6.12 -9.40
CA GLY A 116 -11.15 6.16 -7.94
C GLY A 116 -10.76 4.85 -7.22
N TYR A 117 -10.30 3.83 -7.94
CA TYR A 117 -9.81 2.58 -7.34
C TYR A 117 -8.49 2.77 -6.61
N LEU A 118 -8.22 1.91 -5.63
CA LEU A 118 -6.94 1.92 -4.93
C LEU A 118 -5.91 1.13 -5.74
N LEU A 119 -4.78 1.76 -6.05
CA LEU A 119 -3.65 1.15 -6.74
C LEU A 119 -2.47 1.06 -5.79
N SER A 120 -1.92 -0.14 -5.64
CA SER A 120 -0.73 -0.37 -4.83
C SER A 120 0.46 -0.74 -5.70
N ARG A 121 1.62 -0.13 -5.42
CA ARG A 121 2.85 -0.30 -6.20
C ARG A 121 4.07 -0.39 -5.30
N CYS A 122 5.00 -1.27 -5.66
CA CYS A 122 6.26 -1.43 -4.94
C CYS A 122 7.13 -0.18 -5.12
N MET A 123 7.61 0.36 -4.00
CA MET A 123 8.48 1.54 -3.92
C MET A 123 9.68 1.23 -3.03
N ALA A 124 10.85 1.73 -3.40
CA ALA A 124 12.06 1.61 -2.58
C ALA A 124 12.20 2.85 -1.69
N LEU A 125 12.30 2.64 -0.37
CA LEU A 125 12.52 3.73 0.58
C LEU A 125 13.91 4.31 0.37
N ALA A 126 13.98 5.59 0.03
CA ALA A 126 15.24 6.28 -0.25
C ALA A 126 15.86 6.87 1.03
N ALA A 127 15.04 7.49 1.86
CA ALA A 127 15.46 8.11 3.11
C ALA A 127 14.26 8.33 4.03
N THR A 128 14.56 8.74 5.25
CA THR A 128 13.57 9.22 6.21
C THR A 128 13.93 10.62 6.72
N GLU A 129 12.93 11.40 7.09
CA GLU A 129 13.04 12.75 7.67
C GLU A 129 12.24 12.84 8.99
N SER A 130 12.30 13.99 9.67
CA SER A 130 11.50 14.30 10.87
C SER A 130 11.67 13.27 12.00
N GLY A 131 12.91 12.86 12.28
CA GLY A 131 13.18 11.83 13.28
C GLY A 131 12.71 10.42 12.87
N GLY A 132 12.54 10.17 11.56
CA GLY A 132 12.31 8.84 11.02
C GLY A 132 10.87 8.52 10.62
N ILE A 133 9.95 9.48 10.76
CA ILE A 133 8.51 9.27 10.48
C ILE A 133 8.10 9.71 9.07
N ASP A 134 8.85 10.61 8.44
CA ASP A 134 8.56 11.04 7.07
C ASP A 134 9.36 10.20 6.10
N LEU A 135 8.73 9.73 5.02
CA LEU A 135 9.31 8.75 4.11
C LEU A 135 9.54 9.38 2.74
N LEU A 136 10.74 9.20 2.19
CA LEU A 136 11.14 9.75 0.91
C LEU A 136 11.31 8.63 -0.11
N PHE A 137 10.73 8.82 -1.29
CA PHE A 137 10.82 7.88 -2.41
C PHE A 137 11.20 8.61 -3.68
N HIS A 138 12.08 8.04 -4.49
CA HIS A 138 12.30 8.57 -5.84
C HIS A 138 11.14 8.18 -6.76
N THR A 139 10.81 9.06 -7.69
CA THR A 139 9.82 8.79 -8.73
C THR A 139 10.27 9.39 -10.06
N ASN A 140 9.76 8.81 -11.14
CA ASN A 140 9.74 9.44 -12.44
C ASN A 140 8.44 10.26 -12.56
N THR A 141 8.54 11.56 -12.86
CA THR A 141 7.40 12.47 -13.01
C THR A 141 6.44 12.07 -14.13
N GLU A 142 6.96 11.38 -15.14
CA GLU A 142 6.22 10.89 -16.31
C GLU A 142 5.43 9.60 -16.03
N SER A 143 5.37 9.16 -14.77
CA SER A 143 4.63 7.98 -14.36
C SER A 143 3.29 8.36 -13.73
N GLY A 144 2.19 7.73 -14.14
CA GLY A 144 0.82 8.13 -13.73
C GLY A 144 0.51 8.16 -12.22
N LYS A 145 1.43 7.72 -11.35
CA LYS A 145 1.28 7.90 -9.90
C LYS A 145 1.34 9.36 -9.48
N THR A 146 2.01 10.21 -10.24
CA THR A 146 2.08 11.65 -9.94
C THR A 146 0.72 12.31 -10.17
N ASP A 147 -0.04 11.85 -11.16
CA ASP A 147 -1.42 12.29 -11.40
C ASP A 147 -2.35 11.88 -10.24
N ASP A 148 -2.21 10.65 -9.74
CA ASP A 148 -2.94 10.17 -8.56
C ASP A 148 -2.71 11.09 -7.35
N LEU A 149 -1.44 11.36 -7.04
CA LEU A 149 -1.06 12.19 -5.88
C LEU A 149 -1.47 13.65 -6.03
N LYS A 150 -1.53 14.16 -7.27
CA LYS A 150 -2.02 15.51 -7.55
C LYS A 150 -3.53 15.61 -7.33
N SER A 151 -4.26 14.54 -7.57
CA SER A 151 -5.71 14.47 -7.37
C SER A 151 -6.10 14.21 -5.92
N ASP A 152 -5.36 13.36 -5.20
CA ASP A 152 -5.61 13.00 -3.81
C ASP A 152 -4.27 12.74 -3.13
N GLU A 153 -3.90 13.60 -2.18
CA GLU A 153 -2.63 13.48 -1.45
C GLU A 153 -2.66 12.37 -0.39
N HIS A 154 -3.84 11.83 -0.03
CA HIS A 154 -3.96 10.81 1.00
C HIS A 154 -3.46 9.47 0.49
N ILE A 155 -2.53 8.88 1.23
CA ILE A 155 -1.92 7.62 0.87
C ILE A 155 -1.70 6.70 2.06
N ASN A 156 -1.36 5.45 1.74
CA ASN A 156 -0.85 4.49 2.71
C ASN A 156 0.47 3.88 2.21
N ILE A 157 1.44 3.75 3.11
CA ILE A 157 2.67 2.99 2.89
C ILE A 157 2.64 1.77 3.79
N SER A 158 2.67 0.58 3.20
CA SER A 158 2.73 -0.68 3.94
C SER A 158 4.05 -1.40 3.77
N PHE A 159 4.56 -1.98 4.85
CA PHE A 159 5.75 -2.80 4.91
C PHE A 159 5.39 -4.20 5.43
N LEU A 160 6.06 -5.22 4.91
CA LEU A 160 5.93 -6.61 5.36
C LEU A 160 7.30 -7.28 5.34
N ASN A 161 7.74 -7.76 6.51
CA ASN A 161 8.84 -8.70 6.58
C ASN A 161 8.26 -10.12 6.47
N SER A 162 8.40 -10.76 5.31
CA SER A 162 7.83 -12.09 5.07
C SER A 162 8.50 -13.21 5.88
N THR A 163 9.70 -12.98 6.44
CA THR A 163 10.41 -13.97 7.24
C THR A 163 9.93 -13.98 8.68
N THR A 164 9.73 -12.81 9.28
CA THR A 164 9.26 -12.69 10.67
C THR A 164 7.74 -12.57 10.78
N GLY A 165 7.07 -12.12 9.72
CA GLY A 165 5.65 -11.77 9.74
C GLY A 165 5.37 -10.39 10.37
N ASP A 166 6.40 -9.58 10.59
CA ASP A 166 6.25 -8.20 11.05
C ASP A 166 5.70 -7.32 9.94
N TRP A 167 4.89 -6.34 10.31
CA TRP A 167 4.28 -5.44 9.34
C TRP A 167 4.09 -4.04 9.92
N ALA A 168 4.02 -3.06 9.03
CA ALA A 168 3.65 -1.69 9.36
C ALA A 168 2.74 -1.13 8.28
N SER A 169 1.82 -0.26 8.68
CA SER A 169 0.91 0.49 7.84
C SER A 169 0.97 1.95 8.29
N VAL A 170 1.48 2.81 7.42
CA VAL A 170 1.68 4.24 7.67
C VAL A 170 0.70 5.02 6.81
N SER A 171 -0.24 5.70 7.44
CA SER A 171 -1.16 6.61 6.75
C SER A 171 -0.59 8.01 6.77
N GLY A 172 -0.68 8.72 5.66
CA GLY A 172 -0.09 10.03 5.53
C GLY A 172 -0.58 10.81 4.32
N THR A 173 0.00 12.00 4.15
CA THR A 173 -0.19 12.81 2.95
C THR A 173 1.11 12.89 2.15
N ALA A 174 1.01 12.84 0.83
CA ALA A 174 2.16 12.83 -0.06
C ALA A 174 2.25 14.11 -0.88
N SER A 175 3.49 14.57 -1.10
CA SER A 175 3.81 15.70 -1.96
C SER A 175 4.91 15.31 -2.94
N ILE A 176 4.86 15.88 -4.15
CA ILE A 176 5.90 15.70 -5.16
C ILE A 176 6.85 16.90 -5.05
N VAL A 177 8.13 16.61 -4.81
CA VAL A 177 9.19 17.60 -4.63
C VAL A 177 10.19 17.45 -5.77
N THR A 178 10.37 18.53 -6.54
CA THR A 178 11.29 18.62 -7.68
C THR A 178 12.57 19.41 -7.38
N ASP A 179 12.78 19.76 -6.11
CA ASP A 179 14.01 20.40 -5.63
C ASP A 179 15.24 19.54 -5.99
N ARG A 180 16.14 20.13 -6.78
CA ARG A 180 17.34 19.44 -7.27
C ARG A 180 18.32 19.12 -6.17
N ASP A 181 18.39 19.92 -5.12
CA ASP A 181 19.30 19.66 -4.00
C ASP A 181 18.81 18.46 -3.19
N LEU A 182 17.49 18.34 -2.98
CA LEU A 182 16.91 17.18 -2.33
C LEU A 182 17.08 15.90 -3.16
N VAL A 183 16.84 15.98 -4.48
CA VAL A 183 17.07 14.84 -5.39
C VAL A 183 18.54 14.42 -5.32
N ARG A 184 19.49 15.35 -5.46
CA ARG A 184 20.93 15.06 -5.43
C ARG A 184 21.37 14.46 -4.10
N LYS A 185 20.85 14.97 -2.98
CA LYS A 185 21.15 14.48 -1.63
C LYS A 185 20.79 13.01 -1.44
N HIS A 186 19.68 12.56 -2.02
CA HIS A 186 19.18 11.20 -1.85
C HIS A 186 19.41 10.30 -3.06
N TYR A 187 19.96 10.84 -4.15
CA TYR A 187 20.21 10.11 -5.38
C TYR A 187 21.08 8.87 -5.17
N SER A 188 20.73 7.82 -5.92
CA SER A 188 21.40 6.53 -5.94
C SER A 188 21.71 6.17 -7.39
N PRO A 189 22.96 5.83 -7.76
CA PRO A 189 23.33 5.48 -9.15
C PRO A 189 22.50 4.34 -9.76
N GLN A 190 21.93 3.49 -8.91
CA GLN A 190 21.02 2.42 -9.30
C GLN A 190 19.74 2.95 -10.00
N LEU A 191 19.34 4.21 -9.78
CA LEU A 191 18.22 4.86 -10.47
C LEU A 191 18.39 4.89 -11.99
N LYS A 192 19.63 5.01 -12.49
CA LYS A 192 19.92 5.01 -13.94
C LYS A 192 19.37 3.77 -14.63
N ALA A 193 19.44 2.61 -13.98
CA ALA A 193 18.97 1.35 -14.53
C ALA A 193 17.44 1.31 -14.71
N TRP A 194 16.70 2.15 -14.00
CA TRP A 194 15.23 2.19 -14.02
C TRP A 194 14.69 3.31 -14.91
N LEU A 195 15.39 4.43 -15.03
CA LEU A 195 14.99 5.56 -15.89
C LEU A 195 15.46 5.40 -17.34
N GLY A 196 16.61 4.77 -17.54
CA GLY A 196 17.26 4.70 -18.85
C GLY A 196 17.80 6.05 -19.33
N ASP A 197 18.69 5.97 -20.31
CA ASP A 197 19.26 7.13 -21.00
C ASP A 197 18.54 7.30 -22.35
N LEU A 198 18.07 8.51 -22.65
CA LEU A 198 17.43 8.84 -23.93
C LEU A 198 18.44 9.24 -25.02
N GLY A 199 19.71 9.46 -24.68
CA GLY A 199 20.77 9.83 -25.62
C GLY A 199 20.75 11.28 -26.08
N ASP A 200 19.97 12.14 -25.42
CA ASP A 200 19.82 13.56 -25.75
C ASP A 200 20.71 14.49 -24.90
N GLY A 201 21.54 13.90 -24.02
CA GLY A 201 22.46 14.63 -23.13
C GLY A 201 21.79 15.30 -21.92
N VAL A 202 20.48 15.17 -21.76
CA VAL A 202 19.70 15.77 -20.65
C VAL A 202 19.03 14.68 -19.81
N HIS A 203 18.48 13.66 -20.44
CA HIS A 203 17.70 12.60 -19.81
C HIS A 203 18.52 11.31 -19.69
N ASP A 204 19.57 11.36 -18.88
CA ASP A 204 20.57 10.28 -18.73
C ASP A 204 20.34 9.39 -17.48
N GLY A 205 19.25 9.63 -16.75
CA GLY A 205 18.96 9.01 -15.45
C GLY A 205 19.88 9.49 -14.31
N GLY A 206 20.73 10.48 -14.57
CA GLY A 206 21.65 11.11 -13.63
C GLY A 206 20.95 11.95 -12.56
N PRO A 207 21.70 12.44 -11.56
CA PRO A 207 21.17 13.28 -10.50
C PRO A 207 20.64 14.63 -10.99
N GLU A 208 20.88 15.00 -12.25
CA GLU A 208 20.36 16.21 -12.91
C GLU A 208 19.22 15.91 -13.90
N ASP A 209 18.84 14.64 -14.07
CA ASP A 209 17.72 14.28 -14.97
C ASP A 209 16.42 14.92 -14.46
N PRO A 210 15.75 15.77 -15.27
CA PRO A 210 14.57 16.52 -14.85
C PRO A 210 13.36 15.62 -14.59
N ARG A 211 13.37 14.37 -15.07
CA ARG A 211 12.30 13.39 -14.82
C ARG A 211 12.30 12.86 -13.40
N ILE A 212 13.42 13.00 -12.67
CA ILE A 212 13.53 12.51 -11.28
C ILE A 212 12.95 13.54 -10.32
N ALA A 213 12.01 13.08 -9.50
CA ALA A 213 11.47 13.81 -8.36
C ALA A 213 11.48 12.94 -7.10
N VAL A 214 11.20 13.57 -5.95
CA VAL A 214 11.00 12.88 -4.67
C VAL A 214 9.52 12.95 -4.29
N ILE A 215 8.92 11.81 -3.98
CA ILE A 215 7.64 11.75 -3.25
C ILE A 215 8.00 11.80 -1.77
N ARG A 216 7.61 12.88 -1.09
CA ARG A 216 7.73 13.04 0.36
C ARG A 216 6.39 12.71 0.99
N VAL A 217 6.38 11.69 1.84
CA VAL A 217 5.22 11.24 2.60
C VAL A 217 5.34 11.76 4.03
N LYS A 218 4.39 12.59 4.43
CA LYS A 218 4.23 13.04 5.80
C LYS A 218 3.32 12.08 6.56
N MET A 219 3.88 11.36 7.53
CA MET A 219 3.09 10.47 8.37
C MET A 219 2.04 11.26 9.19
N VAL A 220 0.84 10.68 9.30
CA VAL A 220 -0.28 11.17 10.10
C VAL A 220 -0.63 10.15 11.19
N THR A 221 -0.70 8.86 10.86
CA THR A 221 -0.83 7.77 11.83
C THR A 221 -0.03 6.55 11.39
N ALA A 222 0.25 5.65 12.33
CA ALA A 222 0.85 4.36 12.01
C ALA A 222 0.28 3.24 12.87
N HIS A 223 0.06 2.09 12.25
CA HIS A 223 -0.28 0.83 12.91
C HIS A 223 0.79 -0.18 12.53
N TYR A 224 1.36 -0.87 13.50
CA TYR A 224 2.40 -1.84 13.19
C TYR A 224 2.44 -2.97 14.22
N ALA A 225 2.93 -4.11 13.79
CA ALA A 225 3.16 -5.27 14.64
C ALA A 225 4.59 -5.76 14.44
N ILE A 226 5.35 -5.77 15.54
CA ILE A 226 6.71 -6.28 15.56
C ILE A 226 6.85 -7.43 16.54
N SER A 227 7.61 -8.44 16.14
CA SER A 227 7.86 -9.66 16.89
C SER A 227 8.73 -9.39 18.10
N THR A 228 8.40 -10.02 19.23
CA THR A 228 9.30 -10.16 20.38
C THR A 228 10.07 -11.47 20.36
N LYS A 229 9.61 -12.44 19.57
CA LYS A 229 10.13 -13.81 19.51
C LYS A 229 10.55 -14.16 18.09
N ASN A 230 11.54 -15.06 17.99
CA ASN A 230 11.90 -15.67 16.72
C ASN A 230 10.79 -16.62 16.21
N ILE A 231 10.93 -17.09 14.98
CA ILE A 231 9.92 -17.92 14.29
C ILE A 231 9.54 -19.19 15.09
N VAL A 232 10.50 -19.79 15.79
CA VAL A 232 10.26 -20.99 16.63
C VAL A 232 9.36 -20.67 17.81
N GLY A 233 9.62 -19.56 18.51
CA GLY A 233 8.78 -19.10 19.61
C GLY A 233 7.34 -18.82 19.17
N LYS A 234 7.14 -18.30 17.96
CA LYS A 234 5.79 -18.06 17.42
C LYS A 234 5.01 -19.34 17.18
N VAL A 235 5.65 -20.35 16.58
CA VAL A 235 5.00 -21.64 16.31
C VAL A 235 4.56 -22.31 17.62
N ALA A 236 5.39 -22.24 18.67
CA ALA A 236 5.04 -22.77 19.98
C ALA A 236 3.79 -22.08 20.58
N ASP A 237 3.73 -20.75 20.54
CA ASP A 237 2.59 -19.99 21.05
C ASP A 237 1.29 -20.28 20.27
N VAL A 238 1.38 -20.42 18.94
CA VAL A 238 0.23 -20.78 18.10
C VAL A 238 -0.28 -22.18 18.44
N ALA A 239 0.61 -23.16 18.60
CA ALA A 239 0.23 -24.51 19.00
C ALA A 239 -0.41 -24.52 20.40
N GLN A 240 0.16 -23.78 21.35
CA GLN A 240 -0.43 -23.62 22.68
C GLN A 240 -1.81 -22.96 22.63
N GLY A 241 -1.99 -21.94 21.79
CA GLY A 241 -3.28 -21.28 21.62
C GLY A 241 -4.34 -22.22 21.05
N ALA A 242 -3.99 -23.05 20.07
CA ALA A 242 -4.89 -24.05 19.49
C ALA A 242 -5.35 -25.09 20.53
N ILE A 243 -4.49 -25.45 21.49
CA ILE A 243 -4.80 -26.41 22.55
C ILE A 243 -5.58 -25.75 23.69
N THR A 244 -5.19 -24.54 24.09
CA THR A 244 -5.71 -23.88 25.30
C THR A 244 -6.89 -22.94 25.04
N GLY A 245 -7.17 -22.60 23.79
CA GLY A 245 -8.15 -21.58 23.41
C GLY A 245 -7.74 -20.14 23.74
N LYS A 246 -6.55 -19.92 24.30
CA LYS A 246 -6.00 -18.58 24.54
C LYS A 246 -5.45 -17.98 23.24
N PRO A 247 -5.63 -16.67 23.00
CA PRO A 247 -5.05 -16.04 21.83
C PRO A 247 -3.52 -16.10 21.89
N ALA A 248 -2.88 -16.36 20.75
CA ALA A 248 -1.43 -16.35 20.66
C ALA A 248 -0.89 -14.92 20.84
N SER A 249 0.11 -14.76 21.70
CA SER A 249 0.76 -13.47 22.02
C SER A 249 2.10 -13.36 21.29
N VAL A 250 2.06 -13.38 19.96
CA VAL A 250 3.25 -13.52 19.10
C VAL A 250 3.86 -12.19 18.67
N ASN A 251 3.08 -11.11 18.69
CA ASN A 251 3.49 -9.80 18.19
C ASN A 251 3.11 -8.70 19.20
N LYS A 252 3.86 -7.60 19.21
CA LYS A 252 3.45 -6.36 19.87
C LYS A 252 2.74 -5.48 18.85
N LEU A 253 1.42 -5.37 18.96
CA LEU A 253 0.61 -4.48 18.15
C LEU A 253 0.66 -3.09 18.75
N ARG A 254 1.10 -2.11 17.97
CA ARG A 254 1.24 -0.72 18.40
C ARG A 254 0.57 0.21 17.42
N GLU A 255 0.06 1.29 17.98
CA GLU A 255 -0.59 2.38 17.26
C GLU A 255 0.11 3.68 17.64
N ILE A 256 0.35 4.51 16.63
CA ILE A 256 0.81 5.90 16.76
C ILE A 256 -0.32 6.78 16.23
N SER A 257 -0.95 7.48 17.16
CA SER A 257 -2.04 8.42 16.91
C SER A 257 -1.55 9.71 16.25
N GLU A 258 -2.48 10.47 15.68
CA GLU A 258 -2.17 11.77 15.10
C GLU A 258 -1.65 12.76 16.16
N GLN A 259 -2.16 12.70 17.40
CA GLN A 259 -1.66 13.53 18.50
C GLN A 259 -0.21 13.21 18.83
N GLU A 260 0.15 11.92 18.89
CA GLU A 260 1.54 11.48 19.09
C GLU A 260 2.45 11.95 17.95
N VAL A 261 2.00 11.85 16.70
CA VAL A 261 2.75 12.38 15.54
C VAL A 261 2.98 13.88 15.64
N ARG A 262 1.94 14.65 15.98
CA ARG A 262 2.06 16.11 16.16
C ARG A 262 3.02 16.45 17.30
N SER A 263 2.96 15.72 18.40
CA SER A 263 3.89 15.87 19.53
C SER A 263 5.33 15.61 19.10
N TRP A 264 5.59 14.52 18.37
CA TRP A 264 6.93 14.19 17.88
C TRP A 264 7.52 15.25 16.95
N ARG A 265 6.71 15.78 16.03
CA ARG A 265 7.12 16.85 15.10
C ARG A 265 7.41 18.17 15.78
N SER A 266 6.92 18.40 17.01
CA SER A 266 7.26 19.62 17.75
C SER A 266 8.70 19.64 18.25
N SER A 267 9.37 18.48 18.26
CA SER A 267 10.73 18.30 18.76
C SER A 267 11.75 17.82 17.71
N HIS A 268 11.34 17.62 16.45
CA HIS A 268 12.16 17.12 15.33
C HIS A 268 11.75 17.76 14.00
#